data_AF-A0A854CHG1-F1
#
_entry.id   AF-A0A854CHG1-F1
#
_cell.length_a   1.000
_cell.length_b   1.000
_cell.length_c   1.000
_cell.angle_alpha   90.00
_cell.angle_beta   90.00
_cell.angle_gamma   90.00
#
_symmetry.space_group_name_H-M   'P 1'
#
loop_
_entity.id
_entity.type
_entity.pdbx_description
1 polymer ?
#
loop_
_entity_poly.entity_id
_entity_poly.type
_entity_poly.pdbx_seq_one_letter_code
_entity_poly.pdbx_strand_id
1 'polypeptide(L)' 'YKRQLLHARTEIERWRREYNEHRPKKTIGGMTPAAYAQQLAHSDIINPGL' A
#
# COMPACT_ATOMS: atom_id res chain seq x y z
N TYR A 1 2.68 5.85 29.60
CA TYR A 1 3.53 6.01 28.40
C TYR A 1 3.58 4.79 27.48
N LYS A 2 4.08 3.60 27.89
CA LYS A 2 4.27 2.45 26.98
C LYS A 2 2.99 1.89 26.31
N ARG A 3 1.85 1.84 27.02
CA ARG A 3 0.57 1.36 26.46
C ARG A 3 0.00 2.26 25.35
N GLN A 4 0.19 3.57 25.44
CA GLN A 4 -0.32 4.53 24.46
C GLN A 4 0.45 4.44 23.13
N LEU A 5 1.77 4.21 23.19
CA LEU A 5 2.60 4.01 21.99
C LEU A 5 2.28 2.71 21.26
N LEU A 6 2.01 1.62 22.01
CA LEU A 6 1.60 0.36 21.39
C LEU A 6 0.24 0.49 20.71
N HIS A 7 -0.74 1.11 21.38
CA HIS A 7 -2.06 1.34 20.80
C HIS A 7 -1.99 2.20 19.54
N ALA A 8 -1.25 3.31 19.58
CA ALA A 8 -1.08 4.18 18.41
C ALA A 8 -0.46 3.44 17.22
N ARG A 9 0.55 2.60 17.44
CA ARG A 9 1.15 1.77 16.38
C ARG A 9 0.16 0.78 15.80
N THR A 10 -0.64 0.12 16.63
CA THR A 10 -1.67 -0.82 16.17
C THR A 10 -2.71 -0.13 15.30
N GLU A 11 -3.19 1.04 15.72
CA GLU A 11 -4.15 1.80 14.92
C GLU A 11 -3.53 2.23 13.58
N ILE A 12 -2.32 2.78 13.59
CA ILE A 12 -1.64 3.18 12.34
C ILE A 12 -1.47 1.99 11.38
N GLU A 13 -1.03 0.83 11.87
CA GLU A 13 -0.88 -0.36 11.03
C GLU A 13 -2.23 -0.86 10.49
N ARG A 14 -3.29 -0.79 11.30
CA ARG A 14 -4.65 -1.11 10.85
C ARG A 14 -5.08 -0.19 9.72
N TRP A 15 -4.93 1.12 9.89
CA TRP A 15 -5.25 2.12 8.86
C TRP A 15 -4.42 1.93 7.60
N ARG A 16 -3.12 1.63 7.72
CA ARG A 16 -2.22 1.36 6.61
C ARG A 16 -2.71 0.18 5.77
N ARG A 17 -3.08 -0.94 6.39
CA ARG A 17 -3.60 -2.13 5.69
C ARG A 17 -4.94 -1.86 5.02
N GLU A 18 -5.86 -1.19 5.72
CA GLU A 18 -7.16 -0.88 5.14
C GLU A 18 -7.03 0.02 3.89
N TYR A 19 -6.22 1.07 3.99
CA TYR A 19 -6.00 1.98 2.87
C TYR A 19 -5.26 1.32 1.71
N ASN A 20 -4.18 0.61 1.99
CA ASN A 20 -3.30 0.08 0.93
C ASN A 20 -3.84 -1.19 0.28
N GLU A 21 -4.52 -2.05 1.04
CA GLU A 21 -4.89 -3.39 0.57
C GLU A 21 -6.37 -3.50 0.20
N HIS A 22 -7.26 -2.68 0.79
CA HIS A 22 -8.71 -2.89 0.67
C HIS A 22 -9.46 -1.76 -0.03
N ARG A 23 -8.87 -0.56 -0.13
CA ARG A 23 -9.56 0.62 -0.67
C ARG A 23 -9.13 0.90 -2.11
N PRO A 24 -9.90 0.49 -3.13
CA PRO A 24 -9.59 0.77 -4.52
C PRO A 24 -9.64 2.28 -4.81
N LYS A 25 -8.77 2.74 -5.72
CA LYS A 25 -8.61 4.14 -6.08
C LYS A 25 -8.83 4.33 -7.59
N LYS A 26 -9.84 5.13 -7.93
CA LYS A 26 -10.23 5.39 -9.32
C LYS A 26 -9.09 5.99 -10.17
N THR A 27 -8.19 6.76 -9.55
CA THR A 27 -7.05 7.39 -10.23
C THR A 27 -5.99 6.41 -10.70
N ILE A 28 -5.90 5.21 -10.12
CA ILE A 28 -4.99 4.11 -10.52
C ILE A 28 -5.79 2.94 -11.11
N GLY A 29 -6.76 3.26 -11.98
CA GLY A 29 -7.55 2.25 -12.69
C GLY A 29 -8.51 1.45 -11.79
N GLY A 30 -8.85 1.97 -10.61
CA GLY A 30 -9.69 1.25 -9.65
C GLY A 30 -8.93 0.18 -8.86
N MET A 31 -7.61 0.14 -8.92
CA MET A 31 -6.78 -0.78 -8.15
C MET A 31 -6.59 -0.31 -6.71
N THR A 32 -6.24 -1.24 -5.83
CA THR A 32 -5.73 -0.90 -4.50
C THR A 32 -4.27 -0.43 -4.64
N PRO A 33 -3.78 0.46 -3.76
CA PRO A 33 -2.38 0.89 -3.80
C PRO A 33 -1.38 -0.28 -3.82
N ALA A 34 -1.66 -1.37 -3.10
CA ALA A 34 -0.81 -2.56 -3.08
C ALA A 34 -0.78 -3.27 -4.45
N ALA A 35 -1.94 -3.46 -5.10
CA ALA A 35 -2.01 -4.10 -6.41
C ALA A 35 -1.30 -3.26 -7.48
N TYR A 36 -1.42 -1.93 -7.41
CA TYR A 36 -0.72 -1.03 -8.32
C TYR A 36 0.81 -1.07 -8.13
N ALA A 37 1.29 -1.11 -6.88
CA ALA A 37 2.72 -1.27 -6.60
C ALA A 37 3.28 -2.61 -7.11
N GLN A 38 2.51 -3.70 -7.00
CA GLN A 38 2.89 -4.99 -7.60
C GLN A 38 2.98 -4.89 -9.12
N GLN A 39 2.00 -4.26 -9.78
CA GLN A 39 2.05 -4.06 -11.22
C GLN A 39 3.28 -3.25 -11.65
N LEU A 40 3.62 -2.16 -10.93
CA LEU A 40 4.82 -1.39 -11.21
C LEU A 40 6.09 -2.23 -11.04
N ALA A 41 6.20 -2.99 -9.95
CA ALA A 41 7.34 -3.88 -9.73
C ALA A 41 7.50 -4.92 -10.85
N HIS A 42 6.40 -5.43 -11.43
CA HIS A 42 6.45 -6.33 -12.58
C HIS A 42 6.74 -5.60 -13.91
N SER A 43 6.34 -4.34 -14.03
CA SER A 43 6.54 -3.52 -15.24
C SER A 43 7.97 -2.99 -15.33
N ASP A 44 8.54 -2.56 -14.21
CA ASP A 44 9.92 -2.05 -14.10
C ASP A 44 10.98 -3.15 -14.30
N ILE A 45 10.60 -4.43 -14.22
CA ILE A 45 11.47 -5.57 -14.56
C ILE A 45 11.67 -5.68 -16.09
N ILE A 46 10.82 -5.04 -16.91
CA ILE A 46 10.96 -4.99 -18.37
C ILE A 46 11.35 -3.55 -18.79
N ASN A 47 12.49 -3.04 -18.31
CA ASN A 47 13.43 -2.31 -19.19
C ASN A 47 14.83 -2.15 -18.56
N PRO A 48 15.73 -3.15 -18.68
CA PRO A 48 17.15 -2.95 -18.42
C PRO A 48 17.90 -2.19 -19.53
N GLY A 49 17.25 -1.55 -20.52
CA GLY A 49 17.98 -0.71 -21.48
C GLY A 49 17.20 -0.26 -22.71
N LEU A 50 16.39 0.79 -22.57
CA LEU A 50 15.89 1.63 -23.67
C LEU A 50 15.68 3.04 -23.15
#